data_AF-A0AAJ6BFL0-F1
#
_entry.id   AF-A0AAJ6BFL0-F1
#
_cell.length_a   1.000
_cell.length_b   1.000
_cell.length_c   1.000
_cell.angle_alpha   90.00
_cell.angle_beta   90.00
_cell.angle_gamma   90.00
#
_symmetry.space_group_name_H-M   'P 1'
#
loop_
_entity.id
_entity.type
_entity.pdbx_description
1 polymer ?
#
loop_
_entity_poly.entity_id
_entity_poly.type
_entity_poly.pdbx_seq_one_letter_code
_entity_poly.pdbx_strand_id
1 'polypeptide(L)'
;MFNPQYKLYINNVWFESLFPTSYYYDKRIFFTTGARRFFTVYQVLRTGDFTLTVVNEETGERQVIQSADGFREWVGQYYDGFLKCLDSVDWGDNADAILKPL
;
A
#
# COMPACT_ATOMS: atom_id res chain seq x y z
N MET A 1 4.92 -18.10 -8.27
CA MET A 1 4.84 -16.70 -8.76
C MET A 1 3.92 -15.99 -7.78
N PHE A 2 4.37 -14.96 -7.07
CA PHE A 2 3.50 -14.22 -6.15
C PHE A 2 2.62 -13.27 -6.97
N ASN A 3 1.31 -13.49 -6.94
CA ASN A 3 0.36 -12.62 -7.61
C ASN A 3 0.03 -11.41 -6.72
N PRO A 4 -0.27 -10.24 -7.32
CA PRO A 4 -0.86 -9.14 -6.57
C PRO A 4 -2.15 -9.59 -5.87
N GLN A 5 -2.39 -9.11 -4.66
CA GLN A 5 -3.65 -9.27 -3.95
C GLN A 5 -4.66 -8.18 -4.38
N TYR A 6 -4.17 -6.95 -4.56
CA TYR A 6 -4.98 -5.82 -5.01
C TYR A 6 -4.33 -5.06 -6.15
N LYS A 7 -5.14 -4.57 -7.08
CA LYS A 7 -4.75 -3.55 -8.06
C LYS A 7 -5.38 -2.21 -7.71
N LEU A 8 -4.59 -1.17 -7.77
CA LEU A 8 -4.99 0.20 -7.52
C LEU A 8 -5.15 0.94 -8.84
N TYR A 9 -6.26 1.66 -8.96
CA TYR A 9 -6.54 2.53 -10.09
C TYR A 9 -6.81 3.94 -9.58
N ILE A 10 -6.18 4.94 -10.17
CA ILE A 10 -6.46 6.35 -9.90
C ILE A 10 -7.21 6.91 -11.10
N ASN A 11 -8.41 7.44 -10.87
CA ASN A 11 -9.28 7.94 -11.94
C ASN A 11 -9.47 6.90 -13.08
N ASN A 12 -9.64 5.63 -12.69
CA ASN A 12 -9.75 4.46 -13.58
C ASN A 12 -8.51 4.12 -14.43
N VAL A 13 -7.37 4.78 -14.21
CA VAL A 13 -6.08 4.42 -14.82
C VAL A 13 -5.31 3.52 -13.86
N TRP A 14 -4.74 2.43 -14.36
CA TRP A 14 -3.91 1.54 -13.54
C TRP A 14 -2.74 2.32 -12.94
N PHE A 15 -2.54 2.15 -11.63
CA PHE A 15 -1.54 2.90 -10.87
C PHE A 15 -0.48 1.99 -10.25
N GLU A 16 -0.89 1.00 -9.45
CA GLU A 16 0.03 0.16 -8.69
C GLU A 16 -0.61 -1.19 -8.32
N SER A 17 0.22 -2.17 -7.99
CA SER A 17 -0.15 -3.48 -7.49
C SER A 17 0.32 -3.66 -6.04
N LEU A 18 -0.61 -4.07 -5.17
CA LEU A 18 -0.34 -4.44 -3.78
C LEU A 18 -0.27 -5.95 -3.64
N PHE A 19 0.78 -6.44 -3.00
CA PHE A 19 1.01 -7.85 -2.73
C PHE A 19 0.54 -8.20 -1.31
N PRO A 20 0.36 -9.48 -0.97
CA PRO A 20 0.07 -9.87 0.41
C PRO A 20 1.12 -9.34 1.40
N THR A 21 0.72 -9.05 2.64
CA THR A 21 1.64 -8.55 3.68
C THR A 21 2.86 -9.45 3.85
N SER A 22 2.69 -10.78 3.80
CA SER A 22 3.78 -11.76 3.86
C SER A 22 4.87 -11.55 2.80
N TYR A 23 4.51 -11.07 1.61
CA TYR A 23 5.47 -10.76 0.54
C TYR A 23 6.42 -9.64 0.93
N TYR A 24 5.90 -8.61 1.62
CA TYR A 24 6.72 -7.47 2.03
C TYR A 24 7.64 -7.80 3.21
N TYR A 25 7.28 -8.79 4.03
CA TYR A 25 8.09 -9.21 5.17
C TYR A 25 9.16 -10.25 4.82
N ASP A 26 9.09 -10.90 3.65
CA ASP A 26 10.01 -11.98 3.26
C ASP A 26 11.45 -11.48 2.99
N LYS A 27 11.64 -10.21 2.58
CA LYS A 27 12.98 -9.59 2.47
C LYS A 27 12.92 -8.10 2.78
N ARG A 28 13.93 -7.57 3.47
CA ARG A 28 14.11 -6.14 3.78
C ARG A 28 13.80 -5.21 2.60
N ILE A 29 14.33 -5.52 1.41
CA ILE A 29 14.11 -4.76 0.16
C ILE A 29 12.60 -4.65 -0.19
N PHE A 30 11.81 -5.67 0.09
CA PHE A 30 10.38 -5.67 -0.19
C PHE A 30 9.60 -4.82 0.82
N PHE A 31 10.03 -4.73 2.09
CA PHE A 31 9.37 -3.89 3.09
C PHE A 31 9.51 -2.40 2.75
N THR A 32 10.73 -1.92 2.48
CA THR A 32 10.96 -0.52 2.05
C THR A 32 10.18 -0.19 0.79
N THR A 33 10.14 -1.12 -0.17
CA THR A 33 9.38 -0.94 -1.42
C THR A 33 7.88 -0.85 -1.14
N GLY A 34 7.34 -1.71 -0.26
CA GLY A 34 5.97 -1.63 0.21
C GLY A 34 5.68 -0.27 0.85
N ALA A 35 6.50 0.16 1.81
CA ALA A 35 6.35 1.43 2.52
C ALA A 35 6.26 2.63 1.55
N ARG A 36 7.15 2.69 0.54
CA ARG A 36 7.13 3.75 -0.49
C ARG A 36 5.87 3.73 -1.34
N ARG A 37 5.34 2.55 -1.67
CA ARG A 37 4.09 2.43 -2.43
C ARG A 37 2.90 2.96 -1.66
N PHE A 38 2.73 2.52 -0.41
CA PHE A 38 1.65 3.00 0.46
C PHE A 38 1.73 4.51 0.69
N PHE A 39 2.94 5.03 0.96
CA PHE A 39 3.20 6.46 1.04
C PHE A 39 2.73 7.20 -0.21
N THR A 40 3.15 6.75 -1.40
CA THR A 40 2.86 7.43 -2.67
C THR A 40 1.35 7.50 -2.92
N VAL A 41 0.62 6.39 -2.75
CA VAL A 41 -0.85 6.37 -2.91
C VAL A 41 -1.51 7.36 -1.96
N TYR A 42 -1.09 7.37 -0.69
CA TYR A 42 -1.64 8.27 0.32
C TYR A 42 -1.36 9.74 -0.01
N GLN A 43 -0.15 10.09 -0.45
CA GLN A 43 0.18 11.46 -0.84
C GLN A 43 -0.63 11.93 -2.05
N VAL A 44 -0.84 11.06 -3.05
CA VAL A 44 -1.70 11.41 -4.21
C VAL A 44 -3.13 11.66 -3.77
N LEU A 45 -3.68 10.86 -2.85
CA LEU A 45 -5.02 11.10 -2.32
C LEU A 45 -5.12 12.38 -1.47
N ARG A 46 -4.01 12.84 -0.86
CA ARG A 46 -3.96 14.09 -0.10
C ARG A 46 -3.97 15.34 -0.95
N THR A 47 -3.57 15.27 -2.23
CA THR A 47 -3.58 16.46 -3.10
C THR A 47 -4.99 16.85 -3.58
N GLY A 48 -5.99 15.99 -3.35
CA GLY A 48 -7.37 16.22 -3.77
C GLY A 48 -7.63 15.88 -5.24
N ASP A 49 -8.90 15.72 -5.61
CA ASP A 49 -9.41 15.44 -6.96
C ASP A 49 -9.05 14.07 -7.58
N PHE A 50 -8.88 13.03 -6.74
CA PHE A 50 -8.66 11.66 -7.21
C PHE A 50 -9.67 10.68 -6.63
N THR A 51 -10.14 9.77 -7.48
CA THR A 51 -10.88 8.58 -7.05
C THR A 51 -9.93 7.39 -7.12
N LEU A 52 -9.65 6.77 -5.96
CA LEU A 52 -8.93 5.50 -5.90
C LEU A 52 -9.93 4.35 -6.00
N THR A 53 -9.74 3.46 -6.95
CA THR A 53 -10.46 2.18 -7.03
C THR A 53 -9.48 1.07 -6.68
N VAL A 54 -9.80 0.31 -5.64
CA VAL A 54 -9.10 -0.91 -5.24
C VAL A 54 -9.85 -2.09 -5.82
N VAL A 55 -9.14 -2.96 -6.55
CA VAL A 55 -9.70 -4.20 -7.11
C VAL A 55 -9.02 -5.37 -6.45
N ASN A 56 -9.79 -6.25 -5.81
CA ASN A 56 -9.30 -7.53 -5.33
C ASN A 56 -9.09 -8.47 -6.54
N GLU A 57 -7.87 -8.95 -6.73
CA GLU A 57 -7.52 -9.77 -7.90
C GLU A 57 -8.10 -11.18 -7.85
N GLU A 58 -8.40 -11.71 -6.66
CA GLU A 58 -8.98 -13.04 -6.49
C GLU A 58 -10.49 -13.02 -6.74
N THR A 59 -11.19 -12.04 -6.16
CA THR A 59 -12.67 -11.99 -6.21
C THR A 59 -13.20 -11.09 -7.32
N GLY A 60 -12.38 -10.19 -7.87
CA GLY A 60 -12.81 -9.12 -8.78
C GLY A 60 -13.60 -8.00 -8.10
N GLU A 61 -13.76 -8.04 -6.77
CA GLU A 61 -14.47 -7.03 -5.99
C GLU A 61 -13.81 -5.66 -6.15
N ARG A 62 -14.64 -4.62 -6.26
CA ARG A 62 -14.19 -3.24 -6.44
C ARG A 62 -14.63 -2.38 -5.26
N GLN A 63 -13.68 -1.71 -4.64
CA GLN A 63 -13.92 -0.74 -3.58
C GLN A 63 -13.44 0.64 -4.03
N VAL A 64 -14.28 1.65 -3.85
CA VAL A 64 -13.95 3.04 -4.19
C VAL A 64 -13.60 3.79 -2.91
N ILE A 65 -12.45 4.48 -2.92
CA ILE A 65 -11.91 5.27 -1.84
C ILE A 65 -11.69 6.69 -2.38
N GLN A 66 -12.36 7.67 -1.75
CA GLN A 66 -12.41 9.05 -2.25
C GLN A 66 -11.57 10.04 -1.44
N SER A 67 -10.93 9.59 -0.37
CA SER A 67 -10.16 10.46 0.52
C SER A 67 -8.91 9.76 1.04
N ALA A 68 -7.93 10.58 1.40
CA ALA A 68 -6.74 10.11 2.10
C ALA A 68 -7.11 9.39 3.41
N ASP A 69 -8.06 9.91 4.17
CA ASP A 69 -8.52 9.29 5.42
C ASP A 69 -9.18 7.94 5.18
N GLY A 70 -10.02 7.81 4.14
CA GLY A 70 -10.59 6.52 3.75
C GLY A 70 -9.51 5.51 3.32
N PHE A 71 -8.43 5.96 2.68
CA PHE A 71 -7.30 5.09 2.38
C PHE A 71 -6.52 4.70 3.63
N ARG A 72 -6.33 5.62 4.59
CA ARG A 72 -5.71 5.31 5.87
C ARG A 72 -6.51 4.25 6.62
N GLU A 73 -7.84 4.37 6.69
CA GLU A 73 -8.72 3.37 7.29
C GLU A 73 -8.60 2.02 6.60
N TRP A 74 -8.60 2.02 5.26
CA TRP A 74 -8.43 0.80 4.47
C TRP A 74 -7.08 0.12 4.72
N VAL A 75 -5.98 0.89 4.74
CA VAL A 75 -4.65 0.36 5.10
C VAL A 75 -4.67 -0.20 6.52
N GLY A 76 -5.33 0.43 7.47
CA GLY A 76 -5.43 -0.08 8.84
C GLY A 76 -6.15 -1.43 8.96
N GLN A 77 -7.05 -1.75 8.03
CA GLN A 77 -7.78 -3.02 8.02
C GLN A 77 -6.96 -4.16 7.37
N TYR A 78 -6.26 -3.87 6.27
CA TYR A 78 -5.64 -4.91 5.43
C TYR A 78 -4.10 -4.93 5.48
N TYR A 79 -3.48 -3.82 5.88
CA TYR A 79 -2.03 -3.56 5.83
C TYR A 79 -1.55 -2.73 7.03
N ASP A 80 -2.04 -3.06 8.23
CA ASP A 80 -1.81 -2.31 9.48
C ASP A 80 -0.34 -1.95 9.75
N GLY A 81 0.59 -2.86 9.44
CA GLY A 81 2.03 -2.66 9.57
C GLY A 81 2.61 -1.51 8.71
N PHE A 82 1.88 -1.07 7.69
CA PHE A 82 2.24 0.06 6.82
C PHE A 82 1.57 1.38 7.19
N LEU A 83 0.70 1.44 8.21
CA LEU A 83 0.02 2.67 8.63
C LEU A 83 1.00 3.81 8.96
N LYS A 84 2.12 3.48 9.61
CA LYS A 84 3.15 4.47 9.98
C LYS A 84 3.90 5.02 8.76
N CYS A 85 3.88 4.27 7.66
CA CYS A 85 4.57 4.62 6.43
C CYS A 85 3.78 5.61 5.57
N LEU A 86 2.51 5.88 5.89
CA LEU A 86 1.67 6.80 5.12
C LEU A 86 2.15 8.25 5.24
N ASP A 87 2.60 8.64 6.44
CA ASP A 87 3.02 10.02 6.73
C ASP A 87 4.53 10.24 6.57
N SER A 88 5.34 9.18 6.60
CA SER A 88 6.79 9.24 6.36
C SER A 88 7.33 7.90 5.88
N VAL A 89 8.20 7.93 4.87
CA VAL A 89 8.93 6.74 4.38
C VAL A 89 10.11 6.35 5.27
N ASP A 90 10.59 7.27 6.12
CA ASP A 90 11.76 7.06 7.01
C ASP A 90 11.49 5.95 8.05
N TRP A 91 10.22 5.63 8.27
CA TRP A 91 9.84 4.50 9.10
C TRP A 91 10.21 3.15 8.46
N GLY A 92 10.16 3.07 7.13
CA GLY A 92 10.62 1.91 6.36
C GLY A 92 12.12 1.65 6.58
N ASP A 93 12.93 2.71 6.59
CA ASP A 93 14.39 2.61 6.78
C ASP A 93 14.77 2.14 8.20
N ASN A 94 13.99 2.52 9.21
CA ASN A 94 14.18 2.05 10.59
C ASN A 94 13.67 0.62 10.80
N ALA A 95 12.53 0.24 10.22
CA ALA A 95 12.01 -1.13 10.26
C ALA A 95 12.98 -2.10 9.58
N ASP A 96 13.57 -1.66 8.48
CA ASP A 96 14.63 -2.34 7.75
C ASP A 96 15.85 -2.67 8.64
N ALA A 97 16.22 -1.79 9.57
CA ALA A 97 17.32 -2.03 10.50
C ALA A 97 17.01 -3.10 11.56
N ILE A 98 15.72 -3.33 11.85
CA ILE A 98 15.23 -4.27 12.87
C ILE A 98 14.98 -5.67 12.26
N LEU A 99 14.59 -5.74 10.99
CA LEU A 99 14.45 -6.99 10.25
C LEU A 99 15.83 -7.64 10.09
N LYS A 100 16.09 -8.69 10.91
CA LYS A 100 17.36 -9.43 10.90
C LYS A 100 17.65 -9.96 9.49
N PRO A 101 18.91 -9.90 9.02
CA PRO A 101 19.29 -10.67 7.84
C PRO A 101 19.08 -12.17 8.16
N LEU A 102 18.47 -12.89 7.22
CA LEU A 102 18.43 -14.35 7.20
C LEU A 102 19.84 -14.93 7.14
#